data_AF-A0A1N7LC30-F1
#
_entry.id   AF-A0A1N7LC30-F1
#
_cell.length_a   1.000
_cell.length_b   1.000
_cell.length_c   1.000
_cell.angle_alpha   90.00
_cell.angle_beta   90.00
_cell.angle_gamma   90.00
#
_symmetry.space_group_name_H-M   'P 1'
#
loop_
_entity.id
_entity.type
_entity.pdbx_description
1 polymer ?
#
loop_
_entity_poly.entity_id
_entity_poly.type
_entity_poly.pdbx_seq_one_letter_code
_entity_poly.pdbx_strand_id
1 'polypeptide(L)'
;MTSYPRRHQLQTVVRPVWRALAGMAALALSACASAPLDLSPDEWDSLTPEQQQLALDKQAEVDALSSSLSLEASRNAALSAISESARNIRVDARRKRARLGDILECALEESQGGEAVGGLPLAPVGFEVVRGEAKTIGVGLAARVKDRSQVIPPPYLLFLDYADSGLVLRLCSESSIAPGVPAPVDRCATVAAPFRDFSNGITRVITVPDLIASASVRCVFAPGAPVQVIDIQDDLEQKPVSVSP
;
A
#
# COMPACT_ATOMS: atom_id res chain seq x y z
N MET A 1 -4.02 -60.03 -12.69
CA MET A 1 -5.39 -59.87 -13.25
C MET A 1 -5.96 -58.60 -12.63
N THR A 2 -6.52 -57.59 -13.28
CA THR A 2 -6.80 -57.26 -14.71
C THR A 2 -7.24 -55.77 -14.72
N SER A 3 -7.12 -54.94 -15.77
CA SER A 3 -6.62 -55.09 -17.16
C SER A 3 -6.40 -53.71 -17.79
N TYR A 4 -5.47 -53.56 -18.74
CA TYR A 4 -5.22 -52.30 -19.47
C TYR A 4 -6.32 -51.97 -20.51
N PRO A 5 -6.87 -50.74 -20.55
CA PRO A 5 -7.72 -50.28 -21.65
C PRO A 5 -6.90 -49.77 -22.85
N ARG A 6 -7.44 -50.05 -24.03
CA ARG A 6 -6.87 -49.79 -25.37
C ARG A 6 -6.53 -48.31 -25.62
N ARG A 7 -5.34 -48.05 -26.19
CA ARG A 7 -5.10 -46.83 -26.99
C ARG A 7 -5.74 -47.02 -28.37
N HIS A 8 -6.76 -46.22 -28.70
CA HIS A 8 -7.29 -46.14 -30.07
C HIS A 8 -6.70 -44.96 -30.84
N GLN A 9 -6.61 -45.16 -32.15
CA GLN A 9 -5.94 -44.30 -33.12
C GLN A 9 -6.54 -42.89 -33.19
N LEU A 10 -5.70 -41.87 -33.06
CA LEU A 10 -5.96 -40.50 -33.49
C LEU A 10 -4.84 -40.03 -34.42
N GLN A 11 -4.83 -40.56 -35.64
CA GLN A 11 -3.96 -40.11 -36.72
C GLN A 11 -4.79 -39.99 -38.01
N THR A 12 -5.07 -38.75 -38.45
CA THR A 12 -5.28 -38.39 -39.88
C THR A 12 -5.60 -36.89 -40.12
N VAL A 13 -6.12 -36.13 -39.14
CA VAL A 13 -6.71 -34.78 -39.41
C VAL A 13 -5.74 -33.59 -39.29
N VAL A 14 -4.45 -33.81 -38.99
CA VAL A 14 -3.53 -32.71 -38.60
C VAL A 14 -2.97 -31.90 -39.79
N ARG A 15 -3.06 -32.40 -41.03
CA ARG A 15 -2.35 -31.80 -42.19
C ARG A 15 -2.88 -30.48 -42.78
N PRO A 16 -4.18 -30.14 -42.80
CA PRO A 16 -4.64 -28.88 -43.42
C PRO A 16 -4.40 -27.65 -42.54
N VAL A 17 -4.43 -27.79 -41.20
CA VAL A 17 -4.33 -26.67 -40.24
C VAL A 17 -2.98 -25.95 -40.32
N TRP A 18 -1.89 -26.70 -40.54
CA TRP A 18 -0.53 -26.13 -40.64
C TRP A 18 -0.34 -25.18 -41.83
N ARG A 19 -1.05 -25.40 -42.94
CA ARG A 19 -0.98 -24.50 -44.11
C ARG A 19 -1.71 -23.18 -43.87
N ALA A 20 -2.83 -23.21 -43.12
CA ALA A 20 -3.54 -22.00 -42.72
C ALA A 20 -2.74 -21.14 -41.71
N LEU A 21 -2.11 -21.79 -40.72
CA LEU A 21 -1.24 -21.12 -39.75
C LEU A 21 -0.02 -20.44 -40.40
N ALA A 22 0.63 -21.11 -41.36
CA ALA A 22 1.79 -20.56 -42.06
C ALA A 22 1.47 -19.28 -42.85
N GLY A 23 0.33 -19.24 -43.55
CA GLY A 23 -0.10 -18.05 -44.30
C GLY A 23 -0.46 -16.87 -43.39
N MET A 24 -1.09 -17.13 -42.24
CA MET A 24 -1.48 -16.09 -41.29
C MET A 24 -0.27 -15.48 -40.56
N ALA A 25 0.76 -16.29 -40.26
CA ALA A 25 2.00 -15.80 -39.67
C ALA A 25 2.79 -14.86 -40.61
N ALA A 26 2.78 -15.12 -41.92
CA ALA A 26 3.46 -14.28 -42.90
C ALA A 26 2.86 -12.86 -42.99
N LEU A 27 1.54 -12.73 -42.88
CA LEU A 27 0.84 -11.44 -42.90
C LEU A 27 1.02 -10.64 -41.59
N ALA A 28 1.22 -11.32 -40.46
CA ALA A 28 1.50 -10.67 -39.19
C ALA A 28 2.90 -10.04 -39.15
N LEU A 29 3.88 -10.63 -39.84
CA LEU A 29 5.28 -10.16 -39.85
C LEU A 29 5.47 -8.84 -40.63
N SER A 30 4.63 -8.55 -41.63
CA SER A 30 4.69 -7.29 -42.40
C SER A 30 4.09 -6.09 -41.66
N ALA A 31 3.41 -6.29 -40.52
CA ALA A 31 2.71 -5.23 -39.79
C ALA A 31 3.52 -4.61 -38.62
N CYS A 32 4.71 -5.14 -38.33
CA CYS A 32 5.55 -4.68 -37.20
C CYS A 32 6.61 -3.63 -37.60
N ALA A 33 6.59 -3.11 -38.83
CA ALA A 33 7.49 -2.06 -39.29
C ALA A 33 6.92 -0.67 -38.97
N SER A 34 6.87 -0.30 -37.69
CA SER A 34 6.69 1.10 -37.28
C SER A 34 7.98 1.88 -37.55
N ALA A 35 7.89 3.04 -38.20
CA ALA A 35 9.03 3.93 -38.36
C ALA A 35 9.51 4.45 -36.99
N PRO A 36 10.81 4.77 -36.83
CA PRO A 36 11.34 5.29 -35.57
C PRO A 36 10.74 6.66 -35.23
N LEU A 37 10.79 7.04 -33.95
CA LEU A 37 10.33 8.31 -33.40
C LEU A 37 8.85 8.65 -33.67
N ASP A 38 8.01 7.63 -33.88
CA ASP A 38 6.57 7.74 -34.18
C ASP A 38 6.25 8.55 -35.45
N LEU A 39 7.21 8.58 -36.39
CA LEU A 39 7.05 9.20 -37.71
C LEU A 39 6.03 8.42 -38.56
N SER A 40 5.27 9.12 -39.41
CA SER A 40 4.46 8.43 -40.41
C SER A 40 5.33 7.83 -41.52
N PRO A 41 4.87 6.78 -42.24
CA PRO A 41 5.62 6.19 -43.35
C PRO A 41 5.96 7.19 -44.46
N ASP A 42 5.03 8.10 -44.78
CA ASP A 42 5.22 9.14 -45.80
C ASP A 42 6.30 10.16 -45.39
N GLU A 43 6.36 10.52 -44.09
CA GLU A 43 7.42 11.37 -43.55
C GLU A 43 8.77 10.65 -43.56
N TRP A 44 8.79 9.36 -43.18
CA TRP A 44 10.00 8.53 -43.18
C TRP A 44 10.63 8.40 -44.57
N ASP A 45 9.81 8.12 -45.59
CA ASP A 45 10.24 8.00 -46.98
C ASP A 45 10.64 9.36 -47.60
N SER A 46 10.24 10.48 -46.99
CA SER A 46 10.66 11.83 -47.40
C SER A 46 12.04 12.26 -46.88
N LEU A 47 12.60 11.54 -45.90
CA LEU A 47 13.92 11.82 -45.32
C LEU A 47 15.06 11.39 -46.25
N THR A 48 16.18 12.12 -46.24
CA THR A 48 17.41 11.66 -46.90
C THR A 48 18.01 10.46 -46.16
N PRO A 49 18.84 9.61 -46.79
CA PRO A 49 19.48 8.47 -46.13
C PRO A 49 20.27 8.85 -44.87
N GLU A 50 20.91 10.02 -44.87
CA GLU A 50 21.64 10.55 -43.70
C GLU A 50 20.69 10.94 -42.56
N GLN A 51 19.51 11.48 -42.88
CA GLN A 51 18.48 11.81 -41.90
C GLN A 51 17.81 10.55 -41.34
N GLN A 52 17.58 9.52 -42.16
CA GLN A 52 17.09 8.22 -41.72
C GLN A 52 18.07 7.56 -40.75
N GLN A 53 19.39 7.58 -41.05
CA GLN A 53 20.40 7.07 -40.12
C GLN A 53 20.41 7.86 -38.80
N LEU A 54 20.36 9.20 -38.85
CA LEU A 54 20.31 10.03 -37.65
C LEU A 54 19.06 9.77 -36.80
N ALA A 55 17.91 9.51 -37.42
CA ALA A 55 16.67 9.18 -36.73
C ALA A 55 16.73 7.79 -36.06
N LEU A 56 17.37 6.80 -36.70
CA LEU A 56 17.64 5.49 -36.08
C LEU A 56 18.60 5.62 -34.90
N ASP A 57 19.68 6.39 -35.03
CA ASP A 57 20.64 6.64 -33.95
C ASP A 57 19.94 7.33 -32.76
N LYS A 58 19.02 8.27 -33.04
CA LYS A 58 18.21 8.95 -32.01
C LYS A 58 17.17 8.06 -31.37
N GLN A 59 16.53 7.16 -32.11
CA GLN A 59 15.64 6.14 -31.53
C GLN A 59 16.42 5.23 -30.57
N ALA A 60 17.60 4.76 -30.99
CA ALA A 60 18.46 3.92 -30.14
C ALA A 60 18.91 4.64 -28.85
N GLU A 61 19.17 5.96 -28.91
CA GLU A 61 19.45 6.79 -27.72
C GLU A 61 18.23 6.88 -26.78
N VAL A 62 17.02 7.09 -27.32
CA VAL A 62 15.77 7.14 -26.54
C VAL A 62 15.43 5.77 -25.94
N ASP A 63 15.67 4.67 -26.65
CA ASP A 63 15.47 3.29 -26.17
C ASP A 63 16.47 2.93 -25.05
N ALA A 64 17.72 3.37 -25.18
CA ALA A 64 18.73 3.22 -24.13
C ALA A 64 18.38 4.04 -22.86
N LEU A 65 17.83 5.25 -23.01
CA LEU A 65 17.38 6.07 -21.89
C LEU A 65 16.11 5.50 -21.23
N SER A 66 15.11 5.07 -21.99
CA SER A 66 13.87 4.52 -21.44
C SER A 66 14.09 3.18 -20.73
N SER A 67 14.98 2.32 -21.26
CA SER A 67 15.36 1.07 -20.60
C SER A 67 16.15 1.31 -19.30
N SER A 68 17.03 2.32 -19.23
CA SER A 68 17.73 2.66 -17.98
C SER A 68 16.76 3.20 -16.92
N LEU A 69 15.83 4.09 -17.28
CA LEU A 69 14.79 4.60 -16.37
C LEU A 69 13.86 3.48 -15.86
N SER A 70 13.51 2.52 -16.71
CA SER A 70 12.72 1.33 -16.30
C SER A 70 13.49 0.43 -15.32
N LEU A 71 14.79 0.25 -15.54
CA LEU A 71 15.66 -0.50 -14.63
C LEU A 71 15.85 0.23 -13.28
N GLU A 72 15.96 1.54 -13.27
CA GLU A 72 15.99 2.34 -12.03
C GLU A 72 14.65 2.30 -11.30
N ALA A 73 13.53 2.46 -12.00
CA ALA A 73 12.19 2.40 -11.42
C ALA A 73 11.90 1.02 -10.79
N SER A 74 12.23 -0.08 -11.48
CA SER A 74 12.08 -1.43 -10.95
C SER A 74 13.01 -1.71 -9.76
N ARG A 75 14.25 -1.19 -9.78
CA ARG A 75 15.17 -1.26 -8.63
C ARG A 75 14.62 -0.49 -7.42
N ASN A 76 14.08 0.71 -7.64
CA ASN A 76 13.49 1.52 -6.57
C ASN A 76 12.25 0.86 -5.98
N ALA A 77 11.39 0.25 -6.81
CA ALA A 77 10.23 -0.53 -6.36
C ALA A 77 10.63 -1.80 -5.57
N ALA A 78 11.72 -2.47 -5.96
CA ALA A 78 12.25 -3.60 -5.19
C ALA A 78 12.80 -3.15 -3.82
N LEU A 79 13.50 -2.02 -3.77
CA LEU A 79 14.01 -1.45 -2.52
C LEU A 79 12.88 -0.97 -1.59
N SER A 80 11.84 -0.31 -2.12
CA SER A 80 10.68 0.10 -1.33
C SER A 80 9.96 -1.12 -0.76
N ALA A 81 9.67 -2.15 -1.56
CA ALA A 81 9.03 -3.39 -1.11
C ALA A 81 9.82 -4.12 -0.01
N ILE A 82 11.15 -4.17 -0.11
CA ILE A 82 12.01 -4.70 0.96
C ILE A 82 11.91 -3.84 2.23
N SER A 83 11.92 -2.51 2.09
CA SER A 83 11.81 -1.59 3.24
C SER A 83 10.45 -1.67 3.94
N GLU A 84 9.37 -1.84 3.19
CA GLU A 84 7.99 -2.01 3.68
C GLU A 84 7.82 -3.36 4.38
N SER A 85 8.32 -4.45 3.79
CA SER A 85 8.39 -5.76 4.45
C SER A 85 9.14 -5.69 5.79
N ALA A 86 10.30 -5.01 5.81
CA ALA A 86 11.06 -4.78 7.04
C ALA A 86 10.37 -3.82 8.03
N ARG A 87 9.49 -2.92 7.59
CA ARG A 87 8.61 -2.12 8.46
C ARG A 87 7.54 -3.01 9.09
N ASN A 88 6.84 -3.81 8.29
CA ASN A 88 5.75 -4.67 8.73
C ASN A 88 6.23 -5.71 9.76
N ILE A 89 7.37 -6.37 9.51
CA ILE A 89 7.98 -7.30 10.48
C ILE A 89 8.31 -6.61 11.81
N ARG A 90 8.79 -5.36 11.79
CA ARG A 90 9.06 -4.57 13.01
C ARG A 90 7.78 -4.20 13.74
N VAL A 91 6.73 -3.79 13.02
CA VAL A 91 5.41 -3.46 13.58
C VAL A 91 4.77 -4.69 14.22
N ASP A 92 4.76 -5.85 13.55
CA ASP A 92 4.26 -7.11 14.11
C ASP A 92 5.02 -7.55 15.36
N ALA A 93 6.35 -7.42 15.34
CA ALA A 93 7.20 -7.75 16.48
C ALA A 93 7.06 -6.77 17.65
N ARG A 94 6.56 -5.54 17.40
CA ARG A 94 6.13 -4.59 18.44
C ARG A 94 4.73 -4.93 18.95
N ARG A 95 3.76 -5.14 18.06
CA ARG A 95 2.36 -5.53 18.39
C ARG A 95 2.32 -6.75 19.33
N LYS A 96 3.12 -7.78 19.05
CA LYS A 96 3.25 -8.99 19.89
C LYS A 96 3.91 -8.78 21.26
N ARG A 97 4.64 -7.68 21.47
CA ARG A 97 5.40 -7.36 22.70
C ARG A 97 5.07 -5.97 23.22
N ALA A 98 3.87 -5.48 22.90
CA ALA A 98 3.49 -4.08 23.08
C ALA A 98 3.47 -3.73 24.57
N ARG A 99 4.19 -2.67 24.93
CA ARG A 99 4.15 -2.06 26.25
C ARG A 99 3.13 -0.92 26.26
N LEU A 100 2.82 -0.40 27.44
CA LEU A 100 2.05 0.84 27.55
C LEU A 100 2.76 1.95 26.74
N GLY A 101 2.01 2.57 25.82
CA GLY A 101 2.53 3.57 24.88
C GLY A 101 2.99 3.04 23.52
N ASP A 102 3.09 1.72 23.32
CA ASP A 102 3.41 1.16 22.00
C ASP A 102 2.17 1.08 21.10
N ILE A 103 0.97 1.02 21.68
CA ILE A 103 -0.31 1.00 20.97
C ILE A 103 -1.12 2.23 21.38
N LEU A 104 -1.70 2.90 20.38
CA LEU A 104 -2.58 4.05 20.54
C LEU A 104 -3.97 3.70 20.01
N GLU A 105 -4.97 3.73 20.88
CA GLU A 105 -6.38 3.63 20.54
C GLU A 105 -6.94 5.03 20.34
N CYS A 106 -7.55 5.29 19.19
CA CYS A 106 -8.16 6.56 18.86
C CYS A 106 -9.59 6.41 18.36
N ALA A 107 -10.41 7.43 18.60
CA ALA A 107 -11.71 7.63 17.97
C ALA A 107 -11.70 8.96 17.24
N LEU A 108 -12.07 8.94 15.96
CA LEU A 108 -12.35 10.13 15.15
C LEU A 108 -13.86 10.37 15.20
N GLU A 109 -14.27 11.52 15.73
CA GLU A 109 -15.65 11.91 15.98
C GLU A 109 -15.93 13.31 15.40
N GLU A 110 -17.19 13.61 15.09
CA GLU A 110 -17.62 14.94 14.68
C GLU A 110 -17.42 15.95 15.82
N SER A 111 -16.66 17.03 15.58
CA SER A 111 -16.58 18.13 16.56
C SER A 111 -17.89 18.92 16.58
N GLN A 112 -18.26 19.58 17.68
CA GLN A 112 -19.48 20.39 17.74
C GLN A 112 -19.49 21.47 16.64
N GLY A 113 -20.33 21.30 15.62
CA GLY A 113 -20.42 22.19 14.44
C GLY A 113 -19.36 21.95 13.35
N GLY A 114 -18.64 20.83 13.38
CA GLY A 114 -17.67 20.47 12.34
C GLY A 114 -18.27 19.55 11.28
N GLU A 115 -18.37 20.03 10.05
CA GLU A 115 -18.86 19.23 8.92
C GLU A 115 -17.69 18.60 8.14
N ALA A 116 -17.94 17.45 7.50
CA ALA A 116 -17.04 16.96 6.46
C ALA A 116 -17.15 17.83 5.20
N VAL A 117 -16.20 17.70 4.27
CA VAL A 117 -16.30 18.36 2.96
C VAL A 117 -17.59 17.91 2.26
N GLY A 118 -18.53 18.83 2.08
CA GLY A 118 -19.88 18.55 1.56
C GLY A 118 -21.04 18.72 2.57
N GLY A 119 -20.80 19.18 3.80
CA GLY A 119 -21.87 19.51 4.75
C GLY A 119 -22.56 18.29 5.38
N LEU A 120 -21.92 17.13 5.30
CA LEU A 120 -22.41 15.88 5.88
C LEU A 120 -21.65 15.55 7.16
N PRO A 121 -22.34 15.05 8.20
CA PRO A 121 -21.71 14.64 9.45
C PRO A 121 -20.79 13.42 9.21
N LEU A 122 -19.69 13.37 9.96
CA LEU A 122 -18.73 12.27 9.89
C LEU A 122 -19.25 11.07 10.68
N ALA A 123 -19.19 9.86 10.13
CA ALA A 123 -19.44 8.66 10.92
C ALA A 123 -18.28 8.46 11.92
N PRO A 124 -18.53 8.16 13.21
CA PRO A 124 -17.47 7.95 14.17
C PRO A 124 -16.67 6.68 13.83
N VAL A 125 -15.33 6.79 13.83
CA VAL A 125 -14.42 5.68 13.49
C VAL A 125 -13.41 5.48 14.61
N GLY A 126 -13.49 4.33 15.26
CA GLY A 126 -12.44 3.83 16.16
C GLY A 126 -11.32 3.15 15.38
N PHE A 127 -10.06 3.41 15.74
CA PHE A 127 -8.89 2.75 15.16
C PHE A 127 -7.75 2.61 16.18
N GLU A 128 -7.02 1.49 16.07
CA GLU A 128 -5.86 1.19 16.89
C GLU A 128 -4.58 1.23 16.02
N VAL A 129 -3.52 1.90 16.45
CA VAL A 129 -2.27 2.02 15.69
C VAL A 129 -1.04 1.76 16.58
N VAL A 130 -0.12 0.94 16.09
CA VAL A 130 1.15 0.57 16.75
C VAL A 130 2.23 1.59 16.42
N ARG A 131 3.14 1.86 17.36
CA ARG A 131 4.26 2.77 17.16
C ARG A 131 5.09 2.35 15.94
N GLY A 132 5.32 3.28 15.02
CA GLY A 132 6.00 3.04 13.74
C GLY A 132 5.11 2.39 12.66
N GLU A 133 3.84 2.09 12.92
CA GLU A 133 2.88 1.63 11.93
C GLU A 133 2.41 2.81 11.07
N ALA A 134 2.24 2.54 9.77
CA ALA A 134 1.43 3.36 8.90
C ALA A 134 0.37 2.47 8.26
N LYS A 135 -0.86 2.97 8.18
CA LYS A 135 -2.00 2.20 7.67
C LYS A 135 -3.10 3.13 7.17
N THR A 136 -3.93 2.64 6.26
CA THR A 136 -5.12 3.35 5.79
C THR A 136 -6.35 2.92 6.58
N ILE A 137 -7.25 3.86 6.91
CA ILE A 137 -8.58 3.60 7.47
C ILE A 137 -9.66 4.19 6.56
N GLY A 138 -10.82 3.53 6.49
CA GLY A 138 -12.00 4.06 5.84
C GLY A 138 -12.82 4.93 6.79
N VAL A 139 -13.22 6.11 6.35
CA VAL A 139 -14.10 7.03 7.08
C VAL A 139 -15.35 7.30 6.27
N GLY A 140 -16.48 6.83 6.78
CA GLY A 140 -17.79 7.03 6.16
C GLY A 140 -18.39 8.40 6.52
N LEU A 141 -19.30 8.86 5.68
CA LEU A 141 -20.24 9.92 6.05
C LEU A 141 -21.49 9.30 6.68
N ALA A 142 -22.00 9.93 7.74
CA ALA A 142 -23.26 9.52 8.32
C ALA A 142 -24.41 9.96 7.39
N ALA A 143 -25.11 8.99 6.81
CA ALA A 143 -26.22 9.24 5.90
C ALA A 143 -27.36 9.97 6.63
N ARG A 144 -27.83 11.11 6.08
CA ARG A 144 -29.03 11.77 6.57
C ARG A 144 -30.24 10.94 6.13
N VAL A 145 -30.79 10.10 7.02
CA VAL A 145 -31.86 9.10 6.77
C VAL A 145 -33.24 9.75 6.49
N LYS A 146 -33.30 10.74 5.61
CA LYS A 146 -34.51 11.47 5.23
C LYS A 146 -35.04 11.09 3.84
N ASP A 147 -34.22 10.45 3.02
CA ASP A 147 -34.61 9.96 1.70
C ASP A 147 -34.15 8.52 1.48
N ARG A 148 -35.07 7.64 1.07
CA ARG A 148 -34.80 6.20 0.85
C ARG A 148 -34.04 5.93 -0.45
N SER A 149 -33.91 6.93 -1.32
CA SER A 149 -33.20 6.82 -2.60
C SER A 149 -31.75 7.34 -2.54
N GLN A 150 -31.23 7.71 -1.36
CA GLN A 150 -29.92 8.35 -1.27
C GLN A 150 -28.79 7.34 -1.48
N VAL A 151 -27.98 7.55 -2.53
CA VAL A 151 -26.77 6.77 -2.80
C VAL A 151 -25.77 7.03 -1.67
N ILE A 152 -25.37 5.97 -0.96
CA ILE A 152 -24.33 6.06 0.07
C ILE A 152 -23.00 6.33 -0.66
N PRO A 153 -22.30 7.45 -0.37
CA PRO A 153 -21.00 7.71 -0.97
C PRO A 153 -19.97 6.67 -0.49
N PRO A 154 -18.96 6.33 -1.30
CA PRO A 154 -17.88 5.47 -0.85
C PRO A 154 -17.16 6.10 0.36
N PRO A 155 -16.62 5.29 1.30
CA PRO A 155 -15.85 5.81 2.40
C PRO A 155 -14.59 6.51 1.89
N TYR A 156 -14.22 7.62 2.52
CA TYR A 156 -12.95 8.28 2.27
C TYR A 156 -11.81 7.51 2.92
N LEU A 157 -10.64 7.52 2.30
CA LEU A 157 -9.46 6.85 2.84
C LEU A 157 -8.55 7.88 3.52
N LEU A 158 -8.31 7.67 4.81
CA LEU A 158 -7.33 8.41 5.62
C LEU A 158 -6.11 7.53 5.84
N PHE A 159 -4.94 8.08 5.53
CA PHE A 159 -3.67 7.47 5.90
C PHE A 159 -3.25 7.93 7.29
N LEU A 160 -2.88 6.98 8.13
CA LEU A 160 -2.34 7.19 9.46
C LEU A 160 -0.84 6.89 9.45
N ASP A 161 -0.04 7.74 10.10
CA ASP A 161 1.36 7.47 10.43
C ASP A 161 1.59 7.78 11.90
N TYR A 162 1.86 6.75 12.71
CA TYR A 162 2.19 6.91 14.12
C TYR A 162 3.71 6.78 14.30
N ALA A 163 4.36 7.90 14.60
CA ALA A 163 5.81 8.02 14.55
C ALA A 163 6.54 7.03 15.49
N ASP A 164 7.76 6.63 15.11
CA ASP A 164 8.65 5.78 15.91
C ASP A 164 8.95 6.33 17.33
N SER A 165 8.71 7.62 17.59
CA SER A 165 8.83 8.24 18.91
C SER A 165 7.70 7.88 19.87
N GLY A 166 6.52 7.48 19.37
CA GLY A 166 5.32 7.26 20.18
C GLY A 166 4.64 8.54 20.69
N LEU A 167 4.97 9.71 20.13
CA LEU A 167 4.47 11.02 20.59
C LEU A 167 3.72 11.83 19.53
N VAL A 168 3.67 11.33 18.29
CA VAL A 168 3.09 12.05 17.12
C VAL A 168 2.30 11.08 16.27
N LEU A 169 0.99 11.32 16.15
CA LEU A 169 0.10 10.69 15.18
C LEU A 169 -0.20 11.70 14.06
N ARG A 170 -0.10 11.27 12.80
CA ARG A 170 -0.51 12.05 11.63
C ARG A 170 -1.69 11.39 10.94
N LEU A 171 -2.62 12.21 10.46
CA LEU A 171 -3.77 11.79 9.65
C LEU A 171 -3.75 12.60 8.35
N CYS A 172 -3.53 11.94 7.22
CA CYS A 172 -3.36 12.57 5.92
C CYS A 172 -4.44 12.07 4.93
N SER A 173 -4.84 12.93 4.00
CA SER A 173 -5.74 12.54 2.90
C SER A 173 -5.02 11.58 1.94
N GLU A 174 -5.66 10.48 1.51
CA GLU A 174 -5.05 9.50 0.58
C GLU A 174 -4.56 10.15 -0.72
N SER A 175 -5.25 11.19 -1.22
CA SER A 175 -4.86 11.94 -2.43
C SER A 175 -3.47 12.58 -2.37
N SER A 176 -2.85 12.61 -1.18
CA SER A 176 -1.52 13.15 -0.94
C SER A 176 -0.38 12.12 -1.00
N ILE A 177 -0.69 10.83 -1.22
CA ILE A 177 0.28 9.74 -1.01
C ILE A 177 0.38 8.82 -2.23
N ALA A 178 1.49 8.95 -2.96
CA ALA A 178 1.97 7.89 -3.82
C ALA A 178 2.65 6.79 -2.96
N PRO A 179 2.55 5.50 -3.32
CA PRO A 179 3.22 4.42 -2.58
C PRO A 179 4.72 4.69 -2.37
N GLY A 180 5.19 4.55 -1.14
CA GLY A 180 6.57 4.82 -0.75
C GLY A 180 6.97 6.30 -0.60
N VAL A 181 6.08 7.26 -0.93
CA VAL A 181 6.36 8.70 -0.78
C VAL A 181 5.77 9.22 0.54
N PRO A 182 6.54 9.92 1.40
CA PRO A 182 6.00 10.55 2.59
C PRO A 182 5.00 11.64 2.21
N ALA A 183 3.82 11.63 2.84
CA ALA A 183 2.78 12.61 2.61
C ALA A 183 3.31 14.06 2.80
N PRO A 184 2.97 15.00 1.89
CA PRO A 184 3.19 16.43 2.10
C PRO A 184 2.63 16.88 3.45
N VAL A 185 3.48 17.51 4.27
CA VAL A 185 3.19 17.84 5.67
C VAL A 185 2.00 18.81 5.80
N ASP A 186 1.78 19.64 4.79
CA ASP A 186 0.66 20.57 4.64
C ASP A 186 -0.71 19.89 4.47
N ARG A 187 -0.75 18.60 4.07
CA ARG A 187 -1.98 17.82 3.86
C ARG A 187 -2.33 16.86 5.01
N CYS A 188 -1.67 17.03 6.15
CA CYS A 188 -1.81 16.15 7.31
C CYS A 188 -2.23 16.91 8.57
N ALA A 189 -3.31 16.46 9.22
CA ALA A 189 -3.52 16.77 10.62
C ALA A 189 -2.44 16.12 11.47
N THR A 190 -1.87 16.84 12.44
CA THR A 190 -0.87 16.31 13.37
C THR A 190 -1.38 16.39 14.81
N VAL A 191 -1.48 15.24 15.46
CA VAL A 191 -1.79 15.08 16.88
C VAL A 191 -0.48 14.76 17.60
N ALA A 192 0.13 15.78 18.21
CA ALA A 192 1.35 15.64 19.01
C ALA A 192 1.06 15.92 20.49
N ALA A 193 1.54 15.05 21.38
CA ALA A 193 1.39 15.19 22.83
C ALA A 193 2.47 14.41 23.59
N PRO A 194 2.84 14.81 24.82
CA PRO A 194 3.73 14.02 25.68
C PRO A 194 3.04 12.72 26.14
N PHE A 195 3.84 11.74 26.54
CA PHE A 195 3.39 10.41 27.00
C PHE A 195 2.29 10.49 28.08
N ARG A 196 2.43 11.40 29.05
CA ARG A 196 1.47 11.57 30.16
C ARG A 196 0.08 11.94 29.65
N ASP A 197 0.00 12.77 28.61
CA ASP A 197 -1.28 13.26 28.10
C ASP A 197 -2.00 12.12 27.36
N PHE A 198 -1.29 11.37 26.51
CA PHE A 198 -1.84 10.15 25.88
C PHE A 198 -2.23 9.07 26.90
N SER A 199 -1.54 8.97 28.03
CA SER A 199 -1.90 8.03 29.11
C SER A 199 -3.22 8.41 29.81
N ASN A 200 -3.53 9.70 29.90
CA ASN A 200 -4.78 10.20 30.47
C ASN A 200 -5.93 10.24 29.45
N GLY A 201 -5.61 10.07 28.17
CA GLY A 201 -6.50 10.35 27.04
C GLY A 201 -6.52 11.84 26.68
N ILE A 202 -6.18 12.14 25.43
CA ILE A 202 -6.32 13.49 24.85
C ILE A 202 -7.50 13.57 23.91
N THR A 203 -8.06 14.77 23.76
CA THR A 203 -8.93 15.13 22.63
C THR A 203 -8.33 16.35 21.92
N ARG A 204 -8.21 16.29 20.60
CA ARG A 204 -7.76 17.40 19.74
C ARG A 204 -8.77 17.61 18.62
N VAL A 205 -9.13 18.87 18.36
CA VAL A 205 -9.80 19.23 17.11
C VAL A 205 -8.75 19.26 16.01
N ILE A 206 -9.06 18.65 14.88
CA ILE A 206 -8.19 18.55 13.71
C ILE A 206 -8.93 18.95 12.43
N THR A 207 -8.15 19.41 11.46
CA THR A 207 -8.58 19.69 10.08
C THR A 207 -7.67 18.89 9.17
N VAL A 208 -8.24 18.10 8.26
CA VAL A 208 -7.50 17.40 7.19
C VAL A 208 -7.91 18.05 5.87
N PRO A 209 -7.00 18.75 5.17
CA PRO A 209 -7.31 19.40 3.91
C PRO A 209 -7.99 18.45 2.91
N ASP A 210 -8.91 19.01 2.14
CA ASP A 210 -9.74 18.33 1.13
C ASP A 210 -10.66 17.21 1.66
N LEU A 211 -10.70 16.95 2.98
CA LEU A 211 -11.46 15.84 3.56
C LEU A 211 -12.32 16.20 4.77
N ILE A 212 -11.73 16.83 5.79
CA ILE A 212 -12.35 17.07 7.10
C ILE A 212 -12.10 18.53 7.48
N ALA A 213 -13.15 19.36 7.48
CA ALA A 213 -13.02 20.76 7.87
C ALA A 213 -12.76 20.89 9.38
N SER A 214 -13.51 20.14 10.21
CA SER A 214 -13.27 20.05 11.64
C SER A 214 -13.80 18.71 12.20
N ALA A 215 -12.96 17.97 12.89
CA ALA A 215 -13.34 16.77 13.65
C ALA A 215 -12.54 16.69 14.96
N SER A 216 -13.09 16.03 15.98
CA SER A 216 -12.36 15.71 17.21
C SER A 216 -11.75 14.32 17.13
N VAL A 217 -10.42 14.23 17.24
CA VAL A 217 -9.72 12.98 17.50
C VAL A 217 -9.48 12.86 19.00
N ARG A 218 -10.05 11.82 19.61
CA ARG A 218 -9.71 11.37 20.96
C ARG A 218 -8.71 10.23 20.85
N CYS A 219 -7.60 10.26 21.59
CA CYS A 219 -6.61 9.19 21.60
C CYS A 219 -6.14 8.88 23.02
N VAL A 220 -5.96 7.59 23.33
CA VAL A 220 -5.44 7.06 24.59
C VAL A 220 -4.50 5.89 24.31
N PHE A 221 -3.51 5.64 25.17
CA PHE A 221 -2.72 4.42 25.04
C PHE A 221 -3.55 3.18 25.43
N ALA A 222 -3.50 2.16 24.59
CA ALA A 222 -4.09 0.86 24.91
C ALA A 222 -3.35 0.23 26.11
N PRO A 223 -4.01 -0.64 26.90
CA PRO A 223 -3.29 -1.54 27.80
C PRO A 223 -2.31 -2.38 26.99
N GLY A 224 -1.04 -2.39 27.40
CA GLY A 224 -0.02 -3.24 26.78
C GLY A 224 -0.35 -4.73 26.93
N ALA A 225 0.37 -5.57 26.18
CA ALA A 225 0.28 -7.02 26.35
C ALA A 225 0.53 -7.39 27.83
N PRO A 226 -0.30 -8.28 28.42
CA PRO A 226 -0.16 -8.63 29.83
C PRO A 226 1.24 -9.21 30.06
N VAL A 227 1.97 -8.61 31.01
CA VAL A 227 3.29 -9.12 31.41
C VAL A 227 3.06 -10.46 32.08
N GLN A 228 3.40 -11.55 31.38
CA GLN A 228 3.47 -12.87 32.00
C GLN A 228 4.61 -12.83 33.01
N VAL A 229 4.26 -12.68 34.28
CA VAL A 229 5.16 -12.92 35.39
C VAL A 229 5.39 -14.42 35.43
N ILE A 230 6.51 -14.85 34.85
CA ILE A 230 7.01 -16.21 35.03
C ILE A 230 7.54 -16.25 36.46
N ASP A 231 6.86 -16.94 37.36
CA ASP A 231 7.38 -17.21 38.70
C ASP A 231 8.58 -18.17 38.55
N ILE A 232 9.79 -17.62 38.70
CA ILE A 232 11.07 -18.37 38.62
C ILE A 232 11.27 -19.24 39.90
N GLN A 233 10.26 -19.29 40.78
CA GLN A 233 10.41 -19.81 42.13
C GLN A 233 10.40 -21.35 42.22
N ASP A 234 9.87 -22.06 41.22
CA ASP A 234 9.84 -23.54 41.18
C ASP A 234 11.13 -24.21 40.67
N ASP A 235 11.97 -23.51 39.88
CA ASP A 235 13.15 -24.11 39.24
C ASP A 235 14.43 -24.13 40.11
N LEU A 236 14.41 -23.52 41.30
CA LEU A 236 15.59 -23.42 42.17
C LEU A 236 15.69 -24.52 43.26
N GLU A 237 14.63 -25.30 43.51
CA GLU A 237 14.61 -26.26 44.64
C GLU A 237 15.01 -27.72 44.30
N GLN A 238 15.28 -28.06 43.03
CA GLN A 238 15.56 -29.45 42.63
C GLN A 238 16.92 -29.66 41.94
N LYS A 239 18.02 -29.50 42.70
CA LYS A 239 19.30 -30.13 42.34
C LYS A 239 19.98 -30.78 43.55
N PRO A 240 19.71 -32.07 43.83
CA PRO A 240 20.44 -32.80 44.86
C PRO A 240 21.92 -32.91 44.46
N VAL A 241 22.80 -32.35 45.28
CA VAL A 241 24.25 -32.48 45.12
C VAL A 241 24.66 -33.87 45.60
N SER A 242 24.82 -34.82 44.67
CA SER A 242 25.40 -36.13 44.95
C SER A 242 26.90 -35.98 45.20
N VAL A 243 27.28 -35.83 46.47
CA VAL A 243 28.68 -35.97 46.90
C VAL A 243 28.98 -37.47 47.02
N SER A 244 29.74 -38.01 46.09
CA SER A 244 30.33 -39.36 46.24
C SER A 244 31.61 -39.29 47.08
N PRO A 245 31.89 -40.32 47.91
CA PRO A 245 33.13 -40.42 48.69
C PRO A 245 34.36 -40.80 47.85
#